data_AF-A0A835SSD9-F1
#
_entry.id   AF-A0A835SSD9-F1
#
_cell.length_a   1.000
_cell.length_b   1.000
_cell.length_c   1.000
_cell.angle_alpha   90.00
_cell.angle_beta   90.00
_cell.angle_gamma   90.00
#
_symmetry.space_group_name_H-M   'P 1'
#
loop_
_entity.id
_entity.type
_entity.pdbx_description
1 polymer ?
#
loop_
_entity_poly.entity_id
_entity_poly.type
_entity_poly.pdbx_seq_one_letter_code
_entity_poly.pdbx_strand_id
1 'polypeptide(L)'
;MEDSKLAELLTKACPRPAFLASTGGGPCLALSVHVLMVEAGFVLQTSEANAISRNSKLDGKYVPQKDWNGLYLDQWIFEYTKPGKARKFTVHLSLQAASKRMFVHCSEEANPANTCVLGLQLDNYVPEPARLKTNSWEGVVVNAAKMKGLLTEYIMTPLLQNAEDQHMPPEEENEAQAQAAAGAGRGGSVGGGWPGWLADNQAYILAGVAAAAVALLVVAHRSGALSRR
;
A
#
# COMPACT_ATOMS: atom_id res chain seq x y z
N MET A 1 11.30 -23.02 11.64
CA MET A 1 9.84 -23.11 11.39
C MET A 1 9.35 -21.88 10.64
N GLU A 2 9.60 -20.65 11.13
CA GLU A 2 9.22 -19.43 10.41
C GLU A 2 9.90 -19.28 9.03
N ASP A 3 11.16 -19.66 8.90
CA ASP A 3 11.87 -19.60 7.61
C ASP A 3 11.19 -20.47 6.53
N SER A 4 10.79 -21.69 6.88
CA SER A 4 10.05 -22.61 6.01
C SER A 4 8.68 -22.05 5.63
N LYS A 5 7.96 -21.49 6.61
CA LYS A 5 6.65 -20.86 6.38
C LYS A 5 6.77 -19.67 5.41
N LEU A 6 7.78 -18.82 5.59
CA LEU A 6 8.01 -17.69 4.68
C LEU A 6 8.35 -18.19 3.28
N ALA A 7 9.16 -19.23 3.13
CA ALA A 7 9.48 -19.83 1.82
C ALA A 7 8.24 -20.39 1.10
N GLU A 8 7.31 -21.01 1.83
CA GLU A 8 6.01 -21.46 1.29
C GLU A 8 5.18 -20.27 0.78
N LEU A 9 5.11 -19.19 1.55
CA LEU A 9 4.38 -17.98 1.15
C LEU A 9 5.04 -17.28 -0.05
N LEU A 10 6.37 -17.25 -0.11
CA LEU A 10 7.12 -16.75 -1.25
C LEU A 10 6.87 -17.59 -2.51
N THR A 11 6.70 -18.91 -2.36
CA THR A 11 6.30 -19.79 -3.46
C THR A 11 4.91 -19.45 -4.00
N LYS A 12 3.97 -19.04 -3.13
CA LYS A 12 2.66 -18.54 -3.56
C LYS A 12 2.75 -17.18 -4.26
N ALA A 13 3.60 -16.30 -3.74
CA ALA A 13 3.83 -14.97 -4.30
C ALA A 13 4.50 -15.00 -5.68
N CYS A 14 5.50 -15.88 -5.84
CA CYS A 14 6.29 -16.02 -7.05
C CYS A 14 6.73 -17.49 -7.23
N PRO A 15 5.92 -18.34 -7.89
CA PRO A 15 6.20 -19.77 -8.01
C PRO A 15 7.45 -20.11 -8.83
N ARG A 16 7.88 -19.21 -9.72
CA ARG A 16 9.04 -19.39 -10.59
C ARG A 16 9.94 -18.15 -10.53
N PRO A 17 10.81 -18.06 -9.52
CA PRO A 17 11.56 -16.84 -9.26
C PRO A 17 12.81 -16.77 -10.15
N ALA A 18 12.61 -16.52 -11.45
CA ALA A 18 13.69 -16.50 -12.45
C ALA A 18 14.79 -15.46 -12.14
N PHE A 19 14.46 -14.41 -11.40
CA PHE A 19 15.40 -13.36 -11.00
C PHE A 19 16.40 -13.81 -9.92
N LEU A 20 16.21 -14.94 -9.23
CA LEU A 20 17.16 -15.43 -8.22
C LEU A 20 18.55 -15.65 -8.80
N ALA A 21 18.61 -16.12 -10.06
CA ALA A 21 19.87 -16.41 -10.73
C ALA A 21 20.65 -15.15 -11.16
N SER A 22 19.97 -14.00 -11.29
CA SER A 22 20.53 -12.81 -11.95
C SER A 22 20.61 -11.58 -11.04
N THR A 23 20.07 -11.64 -9.83
CA THR A 23 19.95 -10.47 -8.95
C THR A 23 20.65 -10.69 -7.62
N GLY A 24 21.24 -9.61 -7.08
CA GLY A 24 22.03 -9.65 -5.85
C GLY A 24 21.21 -9.78 -4.57
N GLY A 25 20.10 -10.53 -4.56
CA GLY A 25 19.28 -10.82 -3.37
C GLY A 25 18.24 -9.76 -3.00
N GLY A 26 18.39 -8.52 -3.49
CA GLY A 26 17.47 -7.40 -3.23
C GLY A 26 15.98 -7.73 -3.46
N PRO A 27 15.61 -8.25 -4.65
CA PRO A 27 14.21 -8.62 -4.92
C PRO A 27 13.66 -9.67 -3.95
N CYS A 28 14.50 -10.59 -3.45
CA CYS A 28 14.11 -11.62 -2.49
C CYS A 28 13.70 -10.99 -1.16
N LEU A 29 14.53 -10.07 -0.67
CA LEU A 29 14.24 -9.35 0.57
C LEU A 29 13.01 -8.45 0.40
N ALA A 30 12.89 -7.77 -0.74
CA ALA A 30 11.73 -6.93 -1.02
C ALA A 30 10.41 -7.71 -1.07
N LEU A 31 10.42 -8.88 -1.74
CA LEU A 31 9.26 -9.76 -1.79
C LEU A 31 8.93 -10.37 -0.42
N SER A 32 9.95 -10.65 0.40
CA SER A 32 9.76 -11.10 1.79
C SER A 32 9.03 -10.06 2.62
N VAL A 33 9.42 -8.79 2.52
CA VAL A 33 8.70 -7.69 3.18
C VAL A 33 7.25 -7.61 2.71
N HIS A 34 7.01 -7.68 1.39
CA HIS A 34 5.66 -7.70 0.83
C HIS A 34 4.79 -8.81 1.42
N VAL A 35 5.30 -10.05 1.42
CA VAL A 35 4.58 -11.21 1.95
C VAL A 35 4.24 -11.03 3.43
N LEU A 36 5.16 -10.49 4.22
CA LEU A 36 4.94 -10.22 5.64
C LEU A 36 3.90 -9.11 5.88
N MET A 37 3.88 -8.06 5.04
CA MET A 37 2.81 -7.05 5.06
C MET A 37 1.44 -7.68 4.76
N VAL A 38 1.36 -8.54 3.75
CA VAL A 38 0.11 -9.25 3.41
C VAL A 38 -0.30 -10.22 4.54
N GLU A 39 0.65 -10.89 5.19
CA GLU A 39 0.39 -11.75 6.35
C GLU A 39 -0.18 -10.94 7.53
N ALA A 40 0.31 -9.72 7.76
CA ALA A 40 -0.24 -8.77 8.74
C ALA A 40 -1.61 -8.17 8.33
N GLY A 41 -2.18 -8.62 7.21
CA GLY A 41 -3.51 -8.28 6.74
C GLY A 41 -3.59 -6.95 6.01
N PHE A 42 -2.47 -6.45 5.47
CA PHE A 42 -2.50 -5.41 4.45
C PHE A 42 -2.94 -6.01 3.11
N VAL A 43 -3.70 -5.25 2.33
CA VAL A 43 -4.25 -5.67 1.05
C VAL A 43 -3.60 -4.84 -0.05
N LEU A 44 -2.86 -5.49 -0.95
CA LEU A 44 -2.17 -4.84 -2.04
C LEU A 44 -3.18 -4.16 -2.98
N GLN A 45 -2.97 -2.88 -3.25
CA GLN A 45 -3.71 -2.13 -4.26
C GLN A 45 -3.14 -2.44 -5.63
N THR A 46 -3.99 -2.89 -6.54
CA THR A 46 -3.63 -3.15 -7.94
C THR A 46 -4.55 -2.34 -8.82
N SER A 47 -4.03 -1.69 -9.87
CA SER A 47 -4.84 -1.00 -10.88
C SER A 47 -6.06 -1.85 -11.27
N GLU A 48 -7.23 -1.22 -11.30
CA GLU A 48 -8.58 -1.82 -11.34
C GLU A 48 -8.77 -2.89 -12.43
N ALA A 49 -8.01 -2.83 -13.53
CA ALA A 49 -8.02 -3.83 -14.59
C ALA A 49 -7.64 -5.26 -14.12
N ASN A 50 -6.99 -5.40 -12.96
CA ASN A 50 -6.56 -6.70 -12.40
C ASN A 50 -7.29 -7.13 -11.13
N ALA A 51 -8.18 -6.29 -10.57
CA ALA A 51 -8.86 -6.57 -9.31
C ALA A 51 -9.93 -7.68 -9.43
N ILE A 52 -10.60 -7.75 -10.58
CA ILE A 52 -11.73 -8.67 -10.84
C ILE A 52 -11.27 -10.13 -10.88
N SER A 53 -10.01 -10.41 -11.21
CA SER A 53 -9.51 -11.78 -11.41
C SER A 53 -8.84 -12.41 -10.16
N ARG A 54 -8.48 -11.64 -9.13
CA ARG A 54 -7.72 -12.18 -7.97
C ARG A 54 -8.59 -12.62 -6.79
N ASN A 55 -9.81 -12.09 -6.69
CA ASN A 55 -10.74 -12.42 -5.61
C ASN A 55 -11.26 -13.88 -5.65
N SER A 56 -10.97 -14.65 -6.71
CA SER A 56 -11.41 -16.04 -6.85
C SER A 56 -10.38 -17.10 -6.43
N LYS A 57 -9.13 -16.73 -6.11
CA LYS A 57 -8.10 -17.68 -5.66
C LYS A 57 -7.39 -17.18 -4.39
N LEU A 58 -7.50 -17.93 -3.30
CA LEU A 58 -6.87 -17.67 -2.00
C LEU A 58 -5.35 -17.42 -2.07
N ASP A 59 -4.66 -18.01 -3.06
CA ASP A 59 -3.22 -17.85 -3.25
C ASP A 59 -2.83 -16.55 -3.97
N GLY A 60 -3.78 -15.86 -4.60
CA GLY A 60 -3.53 -14.65 -5.38
C GLY A 60 -3.19 -13.40 -4.55
N LYS A 61 -3.46 -13.42 -3.24
CA LYS A 61 -3.25 -12.24 -2.37
C LYS A 61 -1.77 -11.91 -2.11
N TYR A 62 -0.89 -12.90 -2.21
CA TYR A 62 0.56 -12.73 -2.03
C TYR A 62 1.26 -12.34 -3.33
N VAL A 63 0.54 -12.34 -4.45
CA VAL A 63 1.13 -12.02 -5.75
C VAL A 63 1.28 -10.51 -5.86
N PRO A 64 2.51 -9.99 -6.04
CA PRO A 64 2.76 -8.55 -6.15
C PRO A 64 2.12 -7.95 -7.43
N GLN A 65 2.18 -6.62 -7.61
CA GLN A 65 1.71 -6.04 -8.87
C GLN A 65 2.58 -6.49 -10.05
N LYS A 66 2.04 -6.35 -11.26
CA LYS A 66 2.80 -6.60 -12.48
C LYS A 66 4.03 -5.67 -12.51
N ASP A 67 5.16 -6.19 -12.99
CA ASP A 67 6.41 -5.44 -13.17
C ASP A 67 6.99 -4.87 -11.86
N TRP A 68 6.57 -5.41 -10.70
CA TRP A 68 7.08 -5.01 -9.38
C TRP A 68 8.61 -5.07 -9.28
N ASN A 69 9.23 -6.04 -9.96
CA ASN A 69 10.67 -6.22 -10.04
C ASN A 69 11.14 -5.90 -11.47
N GLY A 70 11.58 -4.67 -11.71
CA GLY A 70 12.08 -4.24 -13.02
C GLY A 70 11.77 -2.78 -13.38
N LEU A 71 10.85 -2.12 -12.66
CA LEU A 71 10.49 -0.73 -12.95
C LEU A 71 11.60 0.26 -12.55
N TYR A 72 12.23 0.05 -11.40
CA TYR A 72 13.30 0.88 -10.87
C TYR A 72 14.46 0.01 -10.43
N LEU A 73 15.69 0.44 -10.70
CA LEU A 73 16.88 -0.27 -10.26
C LEU A 73 16.99 -0.21 -8.74
N ASP A 74 17.13 -1.38 -8.10
CA ASP A 74 17.29 -1.53 -6.65
C ASP A 74 16.19 -0.88 -5.81
N GLN A 75 15.00 -0.67 -6.39
CA GLN A 75 13.85 -0.10 -5.69
C GLN A 75 12.56 -0.85 -6.01
N TRP A 76 11.72 -1.03 -4.99
CA TRP A 76 10.43 -1.69 -5.09
C TRP A 76 9.40 -0.89 -4.30
N ILE A 77 8.25 -0.60 -4.89
CA ILE A 77 7.20 0.20 -4.27
C ILE A 77 5.94 -0.66 -4.25
N PHE A 78 5.29 -0.74 -3.11
CA PHE A 78 4.02 -1.45 -2.95
C PHE A 78 3.01 -0.54 -2.26
N GLU A 79 1.81 -0.49 -2.81
CA GLU A 79 0.71 0.29 -2.23
C GLU A 79 -0.31 -0.66 -1.61
N TYR A 80 -0.77 -0.33 -0.41
CA TYR A 80 -1.68 -1.17 0.35
C TYR A 80 -2.86 -0.38 0.88
N THR A 81 -3.90 -1.12 1.21
CA THR A 81 -4.98 -0.69 2.10
C THR A 81 -5.02 -1.62 3.30
N LYS A 82 -5.63 -1.17 4.40
CA LYS A 82 -5.85 -1.99 5.59
C LYS A 82 -7.32 -1.90 5.96
N PRO A 83 -8.05 -3.03 6.11
CA PRO A 83 -9.42 -3.00 6.60
C PRO A 83 -9.52 -2.21 7.91
N GLY A 84 -10.46 -1.27 7.98
CA GLY A 84 -10.64 -0.36 9.11
C GLY A 84 -9.82 0.94 9.06
N LYS A 85 -8.88 1.09 8.12
CA LYS A 85 -8.08 2.32 7.95
C LYS A 85 -8.54 3.14 6.75
N ALA A 86 -8.58 4.46 6.91
CA ALA A 86 -9.15 5.37 5.93
C ALA A 86 -8.28 5.55 4.69
N ARG A 87 -6.97 5.51 4.88
CA ARG A 87 -5.97 5.87 3.86
C ARG A 87 -5.21 4.67 3.34
N LYS A 88 -4.53 4.88 2.22
CA LYS A 88 -3.57 3.94 1.68
C LYS A 88 -2.23 4.04 2.38
N PHE A 89 -1.45 2.97 2.31
CA PHE A 89 -0.09 2.90 2.82
C PHE A 89 0.85 2.57 1.68
N THR A 90 1.91 3.37 1.52
CA THR A 90 2.95 3.13 0.54
C THR A 90 4.18 2.58 1.25
N VAL A 91 4.66 1.43 0.81
CA VAL A 91 5.90 0.82 1.25
C VAL A 91 6.91 0.95 0.12
N HIS A 92 7.91 1.79 0.31
CA HIS A 92 9.04 1.97 -0.59
C HIS A 92 10.27 1.28 -0.02
N LEU A 93 10.84 0.38 -0.80
CA LEU A 93 12.02 -0.38 -0.48
C LEU A 93 13.14 0.09 -1.40
N SER A 94 14.27 0.47 -0.83
CA SER A 94 15.46 0.87 -1.59
C SER A 94 16.69 0.14 -1.09
N LEU A 95 17.41 -0.53 -1.99
CA LEU A 95 18.65 -1.23 -1.66
C LEU A 95 19.85 -0.36 -2.03
N GLN A 96 20.68 -0.05 -1.03
CA GLN A 96 21.97 0.55 -1.28
C GLN A 96 22.97 -0.56 -1.66
N ALA A 97 23.22 -0.74 -2.95
CA ALA A 97 23.99 -1.87 -3.49
C ALA A 97 25.40 -2.02 -2.91
N ALA A 98 26.06 -0.92 -2.54
CA ALA A 98 27.42 -0.92 -1.97
C ALA A 98 27.47 -1.42 -0.52
N SER A 99 26.52 -1.00 0.32
CA SER A 99 26.47 -1.37 1.74
C SER A 99 25.60 -2.62 1.99
N LYS A 100 24.87 -3.09 0.98
CA LYS A 100 23.89 -4.18 1.08
C LYS A 100 22.81 -3.91 2.13
N ARG A 101 22.50 -2.64 2.38
CA ARG A 101 21.45 -2.23 3.30
C ARG A 101 20.19 -1.85 2.54
N MET A 102 19.08 -2.49 2.87
CA MET A 102 17.76 -2.13 2.38
C MET A 102 17.06 -1.20 3.37
N PHE A 103 16.58 -0.07 2.89
CA PHE A 103 15.71 0.82 3.65
C PHE A 103 14.26 0.54 3.28
N VAL A 104 13.47 0.20 4.29
CA VAL A 104 12.02 0.06 4.24
C VAL A 104 11.44 1.38 4.73
N HIS A 105 10.85 2.15 3.83
CA HIS A 105 10.17 3.41 4.13
C HIS A 105 8.67 3.23 3.91
N CYS A 106 7.89 3.37 4.98
CA CYS A 106 6.44 3.21 4.94
C CYS A 106 5.78 4.53 5.31
N SER A 107 4.78 4.95 4.54
CA SER A 107 4.04 6.18 4.80
C SER A 107 2.55 6.00 4.52
N GLU A 108 1.72 6.73 5.26
CA GLU A 108 0.29 6.86 5.00
C GLU A 108 0.01 7.99 4.01
N GLU A 109 -0.91 7.76 3.08
CA GLU A 109 -1.34 8.76 2.09
C GLU A 109 -1.95 9.98 2.78
N ALA A 110 -1.51 11.18 2.37
CA ALA A 110 -1.94 12.47 2.91
C ALA A 110 -1.68 12.68 4.42
N ASN A 111 -0.90 11.81 5.07
CA ASN A 111 -0.48 11.97 6.46
C ASN A 111 1.05 11.89 6.59
N PRO A 112 1.79 12.99 6.34
CA PRO A 112 3.25 12.99 6.35
C PRO A 112 3.85 12.68 7.74
N ALA A 113 3.09 12.91 8.82
CA ALA A 113 3.52 12.59 10.17
C ALA A 113 3.54 11.08 10.44
N ASN A 114 2.73 10.30 9.73
CA ASN A 114 2.69 8.84 9.84
C ASN A 114 3.65 8.18 8.84
N THR A 115 4.94 8.34 9.13
CA THR A 115 6.04 7.75 8.36
C THR A 115 6.91 6.89 9.27
N CYS A 116 7.27 5.69 8.83
CA CYS A 116 8.13 4.75 9.56
C CYS A 116 9.27 4.28 8.67
N VAL A 117 10.47 4.11 9.24
CA VAL A 117 11.66 3.68 8.49
C VAL A 117 12.39 2.57 9.25
N LEU A 118 12.80 1.53 8.52
CA LEU A 118 13.58 0.41 9.04
C LEU A 118 14.72 0.08 8.07
N GLY A 119 15.94 -0.09 8.61
CA GLY A 119 17.08 -0.57 7.85
C GLY A 119 17.33 -2.07 8.06
N LEU A 120 17.31 -2.86 7.00
CA LEU A 120 17.63 -4.28 7.00
C LEU A 120 18.95 -4.53 6.29
N GLN A 121 19.87 -5.26 6.92
CA GLN A 121 21.10 -5.72 6.26
C GLN A 121 20.79 -6.98 5.45
N LEU A 122 21.01 -6.94 4.13
CA LEU A 122 20.64 -8.01 3.22
C LEU A 122 21.26 -9.36 3.59
N ASP A 123 22.56 -9.35 3.90
CA ASP A 123 23.33 -10.58 4.16
C ASP A 123 22.84 -11.33 5.41
N ASN A 124 22.11 -10.66 6.31
CA ASN A 124 21.52 -11.30 7.49
C ASN A 124 20.27 -12.14 7.15
N TYR A 125 19.69 -11.93 5.96
CA TYR A 125 18.40 -12.53 5.58
C TYR A 125 18.47 -13.29 4.27
N VAL A 126 19.38 -12.95 3.35
CA VAL A 126 19.56 -13.63 2.06
C VAL A 126 21.04 -14.00 1.92
N PRO A 127 21.49 -15.08 2.57
CA PRO A 127 22.88 -15.47 2.56
C PRO A 127 23.26 -15.97 1.16
N GLU A 128 24.25 -15.34 0.55
CA GLU A 128 24.84 -15.73 -0.75
C GLU A 128 23.85 -15.83 -1.93
N PRO A 129 23.28 -14.71 -2.41
CA PRO A 129 22.35 -14.71 -3.55
C PRO A 129 22.91 -15.40 -4.81
N ALA A 130 24.23 -15.31 -5.01
CA ALA A 130 24.93 -15.91 -6.16
C ALA A 130 24.94 -17.45 -6.15
N ARG A 131 24.64 -18.10 -5.03
CA ARG A 131 24.58 -19.56 -4.93
C ARG A 131 23.17 -20.12 -5.10
N LEU A 132 22.16 -19.25 -5.23
CA LEU A 132 20.76 -19.64 -5.43
C LEU A 132 20.55 -20.14 -6.86
N LYS A 133 20.86 -21.41 -7.08
CA LYS A 133 20.77 -22.10 -8.39
C LYS A 133 19.43 -22.80 -8.61
N THR A 134 18.28 -22.21 -8.31
CA THR A 134 17.01 -22.95 -8.49
C THR A 134 15.78 -22.07 -8.70
N ASN A 135 14.72 -22.71 -9.20
CA ASN A 135 13.33 -22.23 -9.20
C ASN A 135 12.65 -22.41 -7.82
N SER A 136 13.41 -22.47 -6.72
CA SER A 136 12.92 -22.77 -5.38
C SER A 136 13.23 -21.64 -4.40
N TRP A 137 12.37 -21.47 -3.40
CA TRP A 137 12.53 -20.52 -2.29
C TRP A 137 13.19 -21.14 -1.05
N GLU A 138 13.40 -22.45 -1.06
CA GLU A 138 14.02 -23.15 0.06
C GLU A 138 15.45 -22.65 0.30
N GLY A 139 15.74 -22.26 1.54
CA GLY A 139 17.06 -21.73 1.94
C GLY A 139 17.41 -20.35 1.38
N VAL A 140 16.53 -19.70 0.61
CA VAL A 140 16.75 -18.36 0.05
C VAL A 140 16.70 -17.30 1.15
N VAL A 141 15.75 -17.43 2.08
CA VAL A 141 15.55 -16.49 3.19
C VAL A 141 15.80 -17.19 4.51
N VAL A 142 16.60 -16.56 5.36
CA VAL A 142 16.91 -17.00 6.72
C VAL A 142 16.52 -15.92 7.72
N ASN A 143 16.43 -16.29 9.00
CA ASN A 143 16.09 -15.36 10.09
C ASN A 143 14.73 -14.66 9.88
N ALA A 144 13.76 -15.36 9.28
CA ALA A 144 12.44 -14.81 8.96
C ALA A 144 11.69 -14.33 10.20
N ALA A 145 11.82 -15.07 11.32
CA ALA A 145 11.24 -14.66 12.60
C ALA A 145 11.75 -13.30 13.08
N LYS A 146 13.06 -13.04 12.94
CA LYS A 146 13.67 -11.76 13.30
C LYS A 146 13.21 -10.65 12.37
N MET A 147 13.17 -10.90 11.06
CA MET A 147 12.66 -9.93 10.08
C MET A 147 11.22 -9.53 10.39
N LYS A 148 10.35 -10.52 10.65
CA LYS A 148 8.95 -10.31 11.03
C LYS A 148 8.82 -9.51 12.32
N GLY A 149 9.62 -9.83 13.35
CA GLY A 149 9.65 -9.09 14.60
C GLY A 149 9.99 -7.61 14.39
N LEU A 150 11.08 -7.33 13.66
CA LEU A 150 11.51 -5.96 13.37
C LEU A 150 10.48 -5.18 12.53
N LEU A 151 9.91 -5.81 11.49
CA LEU A 151 8.86 -5.17 10.70
C LEU A 151 7.61 -4.90 11.53
N THR A 152 7.21 -5.82 12.41
CA THR A 152 6.04 -5.63 13.26
C THR A 152 6.26 -4.47 14.22
N GLU A 153 7.42 -4.43 14.89
CA GLU A 153 7.76 -3.45 15.92
C GLU A 153 7.99 -2.05 15.34
N TYR A 154 8.78 -1.93 14.28
CA TYR A 154 9.25 -0.63 13.78
C TYR A 154 8.49 -0.09 12.57
N ILE A 155 7.70 -0.93 11.90
CA ILE A 155 6.91 -0.52 10.73
C ILE A 155 5.42 -0.68 11.01
N MET A 156 4.92 -1.90 11.15
CA MET A 156 3.47 -2.16 11.10
C MET A 156 2.73 -1.58 12.30
N THR A 157 3.24 -1.80 13.52
CA THR A 157 2.60 -1.32 14.74
C THR A 157 2.50 0.21 14.80
N PRO A 158 3.61 0.97 14.68
CA PRO A 158 3.52 2.43 14.72
C PRO A 158 2.71 3.00 13.56
N LEU A 159 2.81 2.41 12.35
CA LEU A 159 2.04 2.84 11.20
C LEU A 159 0.53 2.71 11.44
N LEU A 160 0.08 1.61 12.06
CA LEU A 160 -1.33 1.37 12.35
C LEU A 160 -1.85 2.15 13.56
N GLN A 161 -1.01 2.41 14.56
CA GLN A 161 -1.38 3.21 15.73
C GLN A 161 -1.62 4.67 15.37
N ASN A 162 -0.88 5.21 14.41
CA ASN A 162 -0.99 6.60 13.97
C ASN A 162 -1.89 6.78 12.73
N ALA A 163 -2.41 5.68 12.17
CA ALA A 163 -3.24 5.71 10.97
C ALA A 163 -4.67 6.17 11.26
N GLU A 164 -5.22 6.98 10.36
CA GLU A 164 -6.61 7.43 10.40
C GLU A 164 -7.55 6.22 10.26
N ASP A 165 -8.48 6.06 11.19
CA ASP A 165 -9.52 5.03 11.11
C ASP A 165 -10.64 5.46 10.16
N GLN A 166 -11.20 4.49 9.43
CA GLN A 166 -12.44 4.73 8.69
C GLN A 166 -13.53 5.07 9.70
N HIS A 167 -14.04 6.30 9.63
CA HIS A 167 -15.24 6.65 10.37
C HIS A 167 -16.42 5.96 9.67
N MET A 168 -16.90 4.85 10.23
CA MET A 168 -18.25 4.41 9.93
C MET A 168 -19.20 5.50 10.44
N PRO A 169 -20.17 5.98 9.63
CA PRO A 169 -21.22 6.81 10.18
C PRO A 169 -21.93 6.00 11.28
N PRO A 170 -22.24 6.62 12.43
CA PRO A 170 -23.01 5.93 13.47
C PRO A 170 -24.33 5.44 12.86
N GLU A 171 -24.69 4.18 13.11
CA GLU A 171 -25.95 3.55 12.68
C GLU A 171 -27.19 4.14 13.39
N GLU A 172 -27.19 5.43 13.74
CA GLU A 172 -28.21 6.06 14.58
C GLU A 172 -29.39 6.69 13.81
N GLU A 173 -29.37 6.73 12.47
CA GLU A 173 -30.48 7.38 11.71
C GLU A 173 -31.62 6.43 11.29
N ASN A 174 -31.46 5.10 11.37
CA ASN A 174 -32.52 4.17 10.99
C ASN A 174 -33.53 3.85 12.10
N GLU A 175 -33.21 4.07 13.37
CA GLU A 175 -34.17 3.86 14.46
C GLU A 175 -35.10 5.07 14.66
N ALA A 176 -34.64 6.29 14.38
CA ALA A 176 -35.45 7.50 14.48
C ALA A 176 -36.54 7.60 13.39
N GLN A 177 -36.29 7.07 12.19
CA GLN A 177 -37.29 7.02 11.12
C GLN A 177 -38.30 5.86 11.27
N ALA A 178 -37.92 4.77 11.95
CA ALA A 178 -38.85 3.68 12.27
C ALA A 178 -39.84 4.08 13.39
N GLN A 179 -39.44 4.92 14.34
CA GLN A 179 -40.34 5.43 15.40
C GLN A 179 -41.23 6.59 14.94
N ALA A 180 -40.80 7.40 13.96
CA ALA A 180 -41.67 8.43 13.36
C ALA A 180 -42.78 7.84 12.46
N ALA A 181 -42.55 6.68 11.84
CA ALA A 181 -43.55 6.01 10.99
C ALA A 181 -44.61 5.23 11.79
N ALA A 182 -44.34 4.88 13.06
CA ALA A 182 -45.29 4.15 13.92
C ALA A 182 -46.26 5.07 14.70
N GLY A 183 -46.02 6.39 14.73
CA GLY A 183 -46.83 7.35 15.50
C GLY A 183 -47.81 8.21 14.68
N ALA A 184 -47.69 8.26 13.35
CA ALA A 184 -48.44 9.20 12.51
C ALA A 184 -49.67 8.57 11.83
N GLY A 185 -50.60 8.06 12.64
CA GLY A 185 -51.75 7.31 12.13
C GLY A 185 -53.06 7.48 12.89
N ARG A 186 -53.45 8.69 13.34
CA ARG A 186 -54.88 9.08 13.53
C ARG A 186 -55.06 10.53 13.96
N GLY A 187 -55.90 11.26 13.20
CA GLY A 187 -56.36 12.64 13.46
C GLY A 187 -55.49 13.64 12.73
N GLY A 188 -55.93 14.43 11.76
CA GLY A 188 -57.15 15.24 11.71
C GLY A 188 -56.71 16.66 11.34
N SER A 189 -57.41 17.30 10.40
CA SER A 189 -57.24 18.68 9.87
C SER A 189 -56.66 19.72 10.86
N VAL A 190 -55.84 20.69 10.45
CA VAL A 190 -56.18 22.05 9.93
C VAL A 190 -54.80 22.69 9.59
N GLY A 191 -54.50 23.20 8.38
CA GLY A 191 -54.91 24.50 7.84
C GLY A 191 -53.83 25.58 8.03
N GLY A 192 -53.32 26.15 6.92
CA GLY A 192 -52.77 27.53 6.87
C GLY A 192 -51.26 27.71 6.66
N GLY A 193 -50.90 28.47 5.61
CA GLY A 193 -49.71 29.35 5.60
C GLY A 193 -48.61 29.05 4.57
N TRP A 194 -48.65 29.73 3.42
CA TRP A 194 -47.45 30.11 2.63
C TRP A 194 -46.86 31.43 3.21
N PRO A 195 -45.74 32.01 2.72
CA PRO A 195 -44.38 31.51 2.39
C PRO A 195 -43.24 32.43 2.94
N GLY A 196 -41.97 31.99 2.88
CA GLY A 196 -40.80 32.87 3.07
C GLY A 196 -39.52 32.18 2.56
N TRP A 197 -39.06 32.49 1.35
CA TRP A 197 -37.96 33.42 1.03
C TRP A 197 -36.55 32.94 1.41
N LEU A 198 -35.86 32.44 0.38
CA LEU A 198 -34.49 32.75 -0.08
C LEU A 198 -33.39 33.21 0.91
N ALA A 199 -32.17 32.79 0.55
CA ALA A 199 -30.83 33.20 1.01
C ALA A 199 -30.34 32.39 2.23
N ASP A 200 -29.17 31.75 2.26
CA ASP A 200 -27.88 32.07 1.64
C ASP A 200 -27.02 30.80 1.48
N ASN A 201 -26.32 30.69 0.34
CA ASN A 201 -24.85 30.55 0.29
C ASN A 201 -24.38 30.09 -1.10
N GLN A 202 -24.02 31.08 -1.93
CA GLN A 202 -23.03 30.92 -3.00
C GLN A 202 -21.61 30.84 -2.41
N ALA A 203 -20.67 30.37 -3.25
CA ALA A 203 -19.21 30.21 -3.07
C ALA A 203 -18.80 28.81 -2.54
N TYR A 204 -18.06 27.97 -3.26
CA TYR A 204 -16.89 28.24 -4.10
C TYR A 204 -16.81 27.34 -5.35
N ILE A 205 -16.58 27.96 -6.51
CA ILE A 205 -15.82 27.38 -7.62
C ILE A 205 -14.44 28.03 -7.56
N LEU A 206 -13.36 27.23 -7.57
CA LEU A 206 -12.04 27.46 -8.24
C LEU A 206 -10.90 26.78 -7.47
N ALA A 207 -10.49 25.59 -7.93
CA ALA A 207 -9.09 25.14 -7.94
C ALA A 207 -8.90 23.94 -8.90
N GLY A 208 -9.53 24.01 -10.08
CA GLY A 208 -9.09 23.24 -11.24
C GLY A 208 -8.06 24.06 -11.99
N VAL A 209 -6.99 23.41 -12.48
CA VAL A 209 -5.89 23.96 -13.29
C VAL A 209 -4.70 24.56 -12.50
N ALA A 210 -3.89 23.71 -11.87
CA ALA A 210 -2.51 24.06 -11.49
C ALA A 210 -1.51 22.88 -11.44
N ALA A 211 -1.80 21.74 -12.08
CA ALA A 211 -0.90 20.56 -12.05
C ALA A 211 -0.37 20.10 -13.42
N ALA A 212 -0.65 20.84 -14.51
CA ALA A 212 -0.18 20.50 -15.85
C ALA A 212 1.01 21.34 -16.36
N ALA A 213 1.49 22.32 -15.58
CA ALA A 213 2.54 23.26 -16.02
C ALA A 213 3.96 22.94 -15.50
N VAL A 214 4.13 21.99 -14.58
CA VAL A 214 5.46 21.64 -14.02
C VAL A 214 6.13 20.49 -14.79
N ALA A 215 5.37 19.67 -15.52
CA ALA A 215 5.90 18.55 -16.29
C ALA A 215 6.56 18.94 -17.63
N LEU A 216 6.32 20.15 -18.15
CA LEU A 216 6.92 20.62 -19.41
C LEU A 216 8.22 21.44 -19.24
N LEU A 217 8.55 21.88 -18.03
CA LEU A 217 9.75 22.69 -17.78
C LEU A 217 11.02 21.87 -17.50
N VAL A 218 10.89 20.60 -17.09
CA VAL A 218 12.04 19.73 -16.83
C VAL A 218 12.57 19.05 -18.11
N VAL A 219 11.73 18.91 -19.15
CA VAL A 219 12.15 18.31 -20.43
C VAL A 219 12.88 19.33 -21.33
N ALA A 220 12.60 20.63 -21.20
CA ALA A 220 13.29 21.66 -21.99
C ALA A 220 14.71 21.99 -21.48
N HIS A 221 15.06 21.68 -20.23
CA HIS A 221 16.37 22.03 -19.67
C HIS A 221 17.47 20.97 -19.86
N ARG A 222 17.12 19.76 -20.33
CA ARG A 222 18.10 18.69 -20.65
C ARG A 222 18.52 18.62 -22.11
N SER A 223 17.79 19.26 -23.03
CA SER A 223 18.13 19.25 -24.46
C SER A 223 19.05 20.40 -24.91
N GLY A 224 19.32 21.39 -24.05
CA GLY A 224 20.25 22.49 -24.35
C GLY A 224 21.72 22.22 -24.03
N ALA A 225 22.03 21.18 -23.26
CA ALA A 225 23.39 20.88 -22.80
C ALA A 225 24.18 19.94 -23.74
N LEU A 226 23.57 19.47 -24.83
CA LEU A 226 24.20 18.57 -25.81
C LEU A 226 24.43 19.21 -27.19
N SER A 227 24.21 20.53 -27.34
CA SER A 227 24.39 21.26 -28.61
C SER A 227 25.47 22.37 -28.53
N ARG A 228 26.53 22.17 -27.75
CA ARG A 228 27.79 22.93 -27.88
C ARG A 228 28.98 21.99 -27.75
N ARG A 229 29.29 21.33 -28.85
CA ARG A 229 30.65 20.98 -29.27
C ARG A 229 30.82 21.47 -30.70
#